data_AF-A0A9E3PMR9-F1
#
_entry.id   AF-A0A9E3PMR9-F1
#
_cell.length_a   1.000
_cell.length_b   1.000
_cell.length_c   1.000
_cell.angle_alpha   90.00
_cell.angle_beta   90.00
_cell.angle_gamma   90.00
#
_symmetry.space_group_name_H-M   'P 1'
#
loop_
_entity.id
_entity.type
_entity.pdbx_description
1 polymer ?
#
loop_
_entity_poly.entity_id
_entity_poly.type
_entity_poly.pdbx_seq_one_letter_code
_entity_poly.pdbx_strand_id
1 'polypeptide(L)'
;MALKSYHHAWLTTHPDRTAEWLQDKLREGFDVHHLDGNHLNNDAGNLVLIEHVDHMRLHGMRNSNRLRMIQTRGRPRSSGKWKTMTIGREAYNARTAGRTWVETGKFVGVRPSRAMSSAKVYAVAEGKPWPAARNLR
;
A
#
# COMPACT_ATOMS: atom_id res chain seq x y z
N MET A 1 32.98 1.94 -8.77
CA MET A 1 31.88 2.26 -9.71
C MET A 1 31.45 3.69 -9.45
N ALA A 2 31.23 4.48 -10.50
CA ALA A 2 30.69 5.84 -10.34
C ALA A 2 29.21 5.79 -9.92
N LEU A 3 28.81 6.67 -9.00
CA LEU A 3 27.42 6.79 -8.59
C LEU A 3 26.58 7.45 -9.71
N LYS A 4 25.33 7.01 -9.86
CA LYS A 4 24.38 7.55 -10.84
C LYS A 4 23.41 8.52 -10.16
N SER A 5 22.65 9.28 -10.94
CA SER A 5 21.72 10.30 -10.45
C SER A 5 20.71 9.79 -9.41
N TYR A 6 20.20 8.57 -9.56
CA TYR A 6 19.28 7.96 -8.60
C TYR A 6 19.95 7.53 -7.28
N HIS A 7 21.26 7.21 -7.30
CA HIS A 7 22.00 7.00 -6.06
C HIS A 7 22.09 8.29 -5.24
N HIS A 8 22.32 9.42 -5.90
CA HIS A 8 22.32 10.72 -5.24
C HIS A 8 20.94 11.07 -4.68
N ALA A 9 19.87 10.80 -5.44
CA ALA A 9 18.50 11.00 -4.95
C ALA A 9 18.22 10.16 -3.69
N TRP A 10 18.61 8.88 -3.68
CA TRP A 10 18.47 8.03 -2.50
C TRP A 10 19.24 8.55 -1.29
N LEU A 11 20.45 9.10 -1.49
CA LEU A 11 21.24 9.70 -0.40
C LEU A 11 20.59 10.95 0.20
N THR A 12 19.78 11.71 -0.57
CA THR A 12 19.11 12.91 -0.03
C THR A 12 18.11 12.60 1.10
N THR A 13 17.55 11.39 1.12
CA THR A 13 16.64 10.93 2.19
C THR A 13 17.31 10.09 3.25
N HIS A 14 18.60 9.77 3.08
CA HIS A 14 19.40 8.97 4.01
C HIS A 14 20.67 9.75 4.42
N PRO A 15 20.53 10.88 5.14
CA PRO A 15 21.65 11.75 5.49
C PRO A 15 22.63 11.08 6.47
N ASP A 16 22.23 10.00 7.13
CA ASP A 16 23.10 9.14 7.96
C ASP A 16 24.04 8.25 7.13
N ARG A 17 23.87 8.22 5.80
CA ARG A 17 24.65 7.38 4.87
C ARG A 17 25.46 8.25 3.94
N THR A 18 26.74 7.92 3.80
CA THR A 18 27.65 8.62 2.90
C THR A 18 27.65 7.97 1.52
N ALA A 19 28.13 8.73 0.52
CA ALA A 19 28.37 8.20 -0.82
C ALA A 19 29.34 7.01 -0.81
N GLU A 20 30.34 7.03 0.07
CA GLU A 20 31.30 5.92 0.25
C GLU A 20 30.61 4.69 0.83
N TRP A 21 29.77 4.86 1.84
CA TRP A 21 28.98 3.76 2.41
C TRP A 21 28.10 3.09 1.34
N LEU A 22 27.42 3.90 0.52
CA LEU A 22 26.58 3.37 -0.56
C LEU A 22 27.43 2.64 -1.61
N GLN A 23 28.60 3.17 -1.97
CA GLN A 23 29.50 2.47 -2.90
C GLN A 23 29.97 1.12 -2.35
N ASP A 24 30.26 1.02 -1.06
CA ASP A 24 30.62 -0.25 -0.43
C ASP A 24 29.45 -1.23 -0.47
N LYS A 25 28.22 -0.78 -0.20
CA LYS A 25 27.03 -1.64 -0.34
C LYS A 25 26.79 -2.10 -1.77
N LEU A 26 27.01 -1.24 -2.76
CA LEU A 26 26.92 -1.66 -4.16
C LEU A 26 27.97 -2.73 -4.50
N ARG A 27 29.17 -2.70 -3.89
CA ARG A 27 30.20 -3.74 -4.06
C ARG A 27 29.88 -5.04 -3.32
N GLU A 28 29.23 -4.95 -2.16
CA GLU A 28 28.71 -6.10 -1.40
C GLU A 28 27.54 -6.80 -2.12
N GLY A 29 27.10 -6.24 -3.25
CA GLY A 29 26.04 -6.82 -4.07
C GLY A 29 24.66 -6.30 -3.67
N PHE A 30 24.54 -5.05 -3.23
CA PHE A 30 23.27 -4.33 -3.17
C PHE A 30 23.08 -3.47 -4.43
N ASP A 31 21.84 -3.08 -4.70
CA ASP A 31 21.47 -2.19 -5.79
C ASP A 31 20.31 -1.28 -5.37
N VAL A 32 20.23 -0.09 -5.96
CA VAL A 32 19.11 0.83 -5.72
C VAL A 32 18.03 0.58 -6.75
N HIS A 33 16.83 0.24 -6.27
CA HIS A 33 15.69 -0.16 -7.09
C HIS A 33 14.56 0.86 -7.05
N HIS A 34 13.98 1.15 -8.22
CA HIS A 34 12.77 1.94 -8.38
C HIS A 34 11.54 1.08 -8.10
N LEU A 35 10.80 1.39 -7.03
CA LEU A 35 9.64 0.61 -6.59
C LEU A 35 8.49 0.56 -7.59
N ASP A 36 8.34 1.61 -8.41
CA ASP A 36 7.35 1.70 -9.48
C ASP A 36 7.81 1.10 -10.81
N GLY A 37 9.07 0.65 -10.90
CA GLY A 37 9.68 0.17 -12.13
C GLY A 37 9.90 1.26 -13.20
N ASN A 38 9.70 2.54 -12.86
CA ASN A 38 9.94 3.67 -13.74
C ASN A 38 11.29 4.31 -13.43
N HIS A 39 12.29 4.02 -14.26
CA HIS A 39 13.67 4.48 -14.05
C HIS A 39 13.85 6.00 -14.22
N LEU A 40 12.82 6.71 -14.70
CA LEU A 40 12.82 8.17 -14.82
C LEU A 40 12.36 8.86 -13.54
N ASN A 41 11.67 8.14 -12.64
CA ASN A 41 11.13 8.68 -11.39
C ASN A 41 12.15 8.54 -10.25
N ASN A 42 13.00 9.54 -10.09
CA ASN A 42 14.04 9.58 -9.04
C ASN A 42 13.54 10.16 -7.71
N ASP A 43 12.23 10.13 -7.43
CA ASP A 43 11.74 10.48 -6.11
C ASP A 43 12.38 9.55 -5.07
N ALA A 44 12.97 10.12 -4.03
CA ALA A 44 13.73 9.36 -3.06
C ALA A 44 12.86 8.40 -2.23
N GLY A 45 11.55 8.64 -2.11
CA GLY A 45 10.57 7.71 -1.54
C GLY A 45 10.17 6.57 -2.49
N ASN A 46 10.54 6.65 -3.76
CA ASN A 46 10.39 5.60 -4.78
C ASN A 46 11.65 4.72 -4.91
N LEU A 47 12.71 5.01 -4.15
CA LEU A 47 13.99 4.31 -4.22
C LEU A 47 14.23 3.48 -2.97
N VAL A 48 14.66 2.23 -3.14
CA VAL A 48 15.03 1.33 -2.05
C VAL A 48 16.35 0.65 -2.36
N LEU A 49 17.19 0.45 -1.33
CA LEU A 49 18.39 -0.37 -1.45
C LEU A 49 18.01 -1.84 -1.19
N ILE A 50 18.29 -2.72 -2.13
CA ILE A 50 17.98 -4.15 -2.05
C ILE A 50 19.18 -4.99 -2.47
N GLU A 51 19.26 -6.24 -2.02
CA GLU A 51 20.31 -7.15 -2.49
C GLU A 51 20.13 -7.48 -3.98
N HIS A 52 21.23 -7.59 -4.70
CA HIS A 52 21.29 -7.87 -6.14
C HIS A 52 20.66 -9.22 -6.49
N VAL A 53 20.78 -10.22 -5.60
CA VAL A 53 20.10 -11.52 -5.76
C VAL A 53 18.59 -11.35 -5.72
N ASP A 54 18.09 -10.49 -4.82
CA ASP A 54 16.66 -10.18 -4.73
C ASP A 54 16.20 -9.26 -5.87
N HIS A 55 17.05 -8.34 -6.33
CA HIS A 55 16.83 -7.52 -7.52
C HIS A 55 16.69 -8.38 -8.79
N MET A 56 17.56 -9.37 -8.96
CA MET A 56 17.50 -10.32 -10.08
C MET A 56 16.32 -11.28 -9.95
N ARG A 57 15.89 -11.65 -8.74
CA ARG A 57 14.64 -12.40 -8.53
C ARG A 57 13.40 -11.57 -8.89
N LEU A 58 13.39 -10.27 -8.59
CA LEU A 58 12.32 -9.36 -8.98
C LEU A 58 12.20 -9.23 -10.49
N HIS A 59 13.32 -9.18 -11.22
CA HIS A 59 13.31 -9.11 -12.69
C HIS A 59 13.16 -10.49 -13.38
N GLY A 60 13.58 -11.58 -12.74
CA GLY A 60 13.48 -12.95 -13.26
C GLY A 60 12.07 -13.57 -13.18
N MET A 61 11.18 -13.05 -12.33
CA MET A 61 9.80 -13.53 -12.16
C MET A 61 8.82 -12.97 -13.20
N ARG A 62 9.24 -12.85 -14.46
CA ARG A 62 8.38 -12.38 -15.56
C ARG A 62 7.30 -13.38 -15.98
N ASN A 63 7.30 -14.62 -15.43
CA ASN A 63 6.24 -15.61 -15.62
C ASN A 63 5.92 -16.35 -14.31
N SER A 64 4.62 -16.53 -14.04
CA SER A 64 4.00 -17.32 -12.96
C SER A 64 3.86 -16.68 -11.56
N ASN A 65 2.73 -15.98 -11.37
CA ASN A 65 1.73 -16.10 -10.28
C ASN A 65 2.10 -16.31 -8.79
N ARG A 66 3.38 -16.37 -8.38
CA ARG A 66 3.80 -16.65 -6.99
C ARG A 66 4.11 -15.41 -6.15
N LEU A 67 4.25 -14.23 -6.76
CA LEU A 67 4.46 -12.95 -6.05
C LEU A 67 3.25 -12.48 -5.22
N ARG A 68 2.07 -13.09 -5.39
CA ARG A 68 0.89 -12.78 -4.56
C ARG A 68 1.01 -13.23 -3.11
N MET A 69 1.93 -14.15 -2.79
CA MET A 69 2.05 -14.76 -1.46
C MET A 69 3.19 -14.22 -0.58
N ILE A 70 4.23 -13.60 -1.15
CA ILE A 70 5.36 -13.06 -0.35
C ILE A 70 5.18 -11.55 -0.07
N GLN A 71 4.43 -10.81 -0.91
CA GLN A 71 4.03 -9.42 -0.65
C GLN A 71 3.11 -9.22 0.58
N THR A 72 2.65 -10.30 1.21
CA THR A 72 1.68 -10.25 2.33
C THR A 72 2.32 -10.39 3.72
N ARG A 73 3.63 -10.67 3.82
CA ARG A 73 4.32 -10.80 5.12
C ARG A 73 5.11 -9.57 5.58
N GLY A 74 5.45 -8.64 4.68
CA GLY A 74 6.21 -7.41 5.01
C GLY A 74 5.47 -6.08 4.82
N ARG A 75 4.32 -6.06 4.14
CA ARG A 75 3.50 -4.84 4.10
C ARG A 75 2.95 -4.60 5.50
N PRO A 76 3.12 -3.41 6.12
CA PRO A 76 2.37 -3.10 7.31
C PRO A 76 0.89 -3.33 6.95
N ARG A 77 0.20 -4.15 7.74
CA ARG A 77 -1.25 -4.44 7.59
C ARG A 77 -2.12 -3.18 7.71
N SER A 78 -1.52 -1.99 7.75
CA SER A 78 -2.14 -0.68 7.80
C SER A 78 -2.76 -0.28 6.45
N SER A 79 -2.10 -0.38 5.29
CA SER A 79 -2.65 0.25 4.07
C SER A 79 -4.03 -0.31 3.64
N GLY A 80 -4.25 -1.62 3.81
CA GLY A 80 -5.56 -2.25 3.59
C GLY A 80 -6.59 -1.94 4.67
N LYS A 81 -6.16 -1.84 5.94
CA LYS A 81 -7.03 -1.51 7.08
C LYS A 81 -7.49 -0.07 7.02
N TRP A 82 -6.64 0.87 6.61
CA TRP A 82 -6.99 2.29 6.45
C TRP A 82 -8.00 2.49 5.31
N LYS A 83 -7.78 1.87 4.14
CA LYS A 83 -8.78 1.89 3.04
C LYS A 83 -10.10 1.22 3.45
N THR A 84 -10.04 0.11 4.19
CA THR A 84 -11.24 -0.57 4.71
C THR A 84 -11.97 0.26 5.77
N MET A 85 -11.25 1.02 6.60
CA MET A 85 -11.83 1.92 7.61
C MET A 85 -12.44 3.17 6.97
N THR A 86 -11.85 3.73 5.91
CA THR A 86 -12.45 4.85 5.16
C THR A 86 -13.74 4.42 4.47
N ILE A 87 -13.70 3.32 3.71
CA ILE A 87 -14.90 2.75 3.07
C ILE A 87 -15.95 2.37 4.13
N GLY A 88 -15.52 1.80 5.26
CA GLY A 88 -16.42 1.42 6.35
C GLY A 88 -17.10 2.60 7.01
N ARG A 89 -16.37 3.69 7.27
CA ARG A 89 -16.89 4.94 7.83
C ARG A 89 -17.90 5.59 6.89
N GLU A 90 -17.57 5.72 5.62
CA GLU A 90 -18.48 6.31 4.61
C GLU A 90 -19.72 5.45 4.42
N ALA A 91 -19.56 4.11 4.36
CA ALA A 91 -20.67 3.19 4.25
C ALA A 91 -21.58 3.21 5.49
N TYR A 92 -20.99 3.32 6.69
CA TYR A 92 -21.74 3.47 7.93
C TYR A 92 -22.54 4.77 7.93
N ASN A 93 -21.91 5.91 7.63
CA ASN A 93 -22.56 7.22 7.61
C ASN A 93 -23.69 7.27 6.57
N ALA A 94 -23.45 6.76 5.36
CA ALA A 94 -24.45 6.65 4.31
C ALA A 94 -25.65 5.79 4.76
N ARG A 95 -25.39 4.69 5.48
CA ARG A 95 -26.44 3.83 6.01
C ARG A 95 -27.24 4.51 7.12
N THR A 96 -26.58 5.20 8.04
CA THR A 96 -27.22 6.00 9.11
C THR A 96 -28.05 7.14 8.54
N ALA A 97 -27.64 7.71 7.40
CA ALA A 97 -28.40 8.72 6.65
C ALA A 97 -29.63 8.14 5.91
N GLY A 98 -29.92 6.84 6.05
CA GLY A 98 -31.13 6.22 5.51
C GLY A 98 -30.97 5.53 4.16
N ARG A 99 -29.78 5.57 3.54
CA ARG A 99 -29.55 4.90 2.26
C ARG A 99 -29.61 3.39 2.39
N THR A 100 -30.08 2.71 1.35
CA THR A 100 -30.01 1.25 1.23
C THR A 100 -28.56 0.79 1.02
N TRP A 101 -28.25 -0.48 1.30
CA TRP A 101 -26.91 -1.02 1.05
C TRP A 101 -26.52 -0.99 -0.44
N VAL A 102 -27.50 -0.99 -1.35
CA VAL A 102 -27.26 -0.88 -2.79
C VAL A 102 -26.77 0.53 -3.14
N GLU A 103 -27.46 1.56 -2.66
CA GLU A 103 -27.09 2.96 -2.87
C GLU A 103 -25.78 3.30 -2.16
N THR A 104 -25.59 2.79 -0.94
CA THR A 104 -24.35 2.93 -0.20
C THR A 104 -23.18 2.32 -0.96
N GLY A 105 -23.32 1.10 -1.49
CA GLY A 105 -22.27 0.47 -2.31
C GLY A 105 -21.88 1.31 -3.53
N LYS A 106 -22.87 1.83 -4.27
CA LYS A 106 -22.62 2.74 -5.40
C LYS A 106 -21.88 4.00 -4.95
N PHE A 107 -22.30 4.60 -3.83
CA PHE A 107 -21.70 5.82 -3.28
C PHE A 107 -20.23 5.64 -2.91
N VAL A 108 -19.87 4.53 -2.26
CA VAL A 108 -18.48 4.23 -1.86
C VAL A 108 -17.67 3.50 -2.94
N GLY A 109 -18.24 3.29 -4.14
CA GLY A 109 -17.57 2.63 -5.26
C GLY A 109 -17.28 1.14 -5.05
N VAL A 110 -18.07 0.42 -4.24
CA VAL A 110 -17.91 -1.03 -4.01
C VAL A 110 -19.23 -1.79 -4.10
N ARG A 111 -19.16 -3.13 -4.20
CA ARG A 111 -20.35 -3.98 -4.16
C ARG A 111 -21.10 -3.82 -2.82
N PRO A 112 -22.45 -3.93 -2.79
CA PRO A 112 -23.24 -3.74 -1.57
C PRO A 112 -22.80 -4.61 -0.39
N SER A 113 -22.47 -5.89 -0.66
CA SER A 113 -21.96 -6.82 0.35
C SER A 113 -20.62 -6.35 0.96
N ARG A 114 -19.74 -5.75 0.15
CA ARG A 114 -18.47 -5.21 0.62
C ARG A 114 -18.67 -3.94 1.46
N ALA A 115 -19.58 -3.05 1.05
CA ALA A 115 -19.94 -1.88 1.85
C ALA A 115 -20.48 -2.27 3.24
N MET A 116 -21.36 -3.28 3.30
CA MET A 116 -21.90 -3.80 4.55
C MET A 116 -20.80 -4.37 5.46
N SER A 117 -19.94 -5.24 4.93
CA SER A 117 -18.84 -5.84 5.69
C SER A 117 -17.87 -4.78 6.21
N SER A 118 -17.51 -3.78 5.39
CA SER A 118 -16.64 -2.69 5.82
C SER A 118 -17.29 -1.80 6.88
N ALA A 119 -18.58 -1.48 6.74
CA ALA A 119 -19.33 -0.73 7.77
C ALA A 119 -19.39 -1.49 9.10
N LYS A 120 -19.47 -2.83 9.07
CA LYS A 120 -19.49 -3.67 10.27
C LYS A 120 -18.16 -3.62 11.00
N VAL A 121 -17.06 -3.73 10.25
CA VAL A 121 -15.71 -3.59 10.80
C VAL A 121 -15.52 -2.21 11.44
N TYR A 122 -15.98 -1.14 10.78
CA TYR A 122 -15.92 0.21 11.34
C TYR A 122 -16.76 0.37 12.62
N ALA A 123 -18.01 -0.11 12.63
CA ALA A 123 -18.87 -0.02 13.80
C ALA A 123 -18.28 -0.72 15.03
N VAL A 124 -17.73 -1.93 14.85
CA VAL A 124 -17.06 -2.68 15.92
C VAL A 124 -15.79 -1.97 16.39
N ALA A 125 -14.99 -1.44 15.47
CA ALA A 125 -13.75 -0.75 15.82
C ALA A 125 -13.98 0.55 16.62
N GLU A 126 -15.09 1.25 16.36
CA GLU A 126 -15.44 2.53 16.99
C GLU A 126 -16.44 2.39 18.15
N GLY A 127 -16.84 1.16 18.50
CA GLY A 127 -17.85 0.92 19.54
C GLY A 127 -19.24 1.48 19.22
N LYS A 128 -19.56 1.65 17.93
CA LYS A 128 -20.84 2.20 17.47
C LYS A 128 -21.89 1.10 17.29
N PRO A 129 -23.19 1.39 17.52
CA PRO A 129 -24.25 0.43 17.25
C PRO A 129 -24.32 0.10 15.75
N TRP A 130 -24.76 -1.10 15.41
CA TRP A 130 -24.99 -1.47 14.01
C TRP A 130 -26.07 -0.54 13.41
N PRO A 131 -25.85 0.07 12.23
CA PRO A 131 -26.85 0.94 11.61
C PRO A 131 -27.90 0.04 10.95
N ALA A 132 -28.85 -0.42 11.78
CA ALA A 132 -30.11 -0.96 11.29
C ALA A 132 -30.74 0.08 10.36
N ALA A 133 -31.39 -0.37 9.28
CA ALA A 133 -32.18 0.55 8.46
C ALA A 133 -33.06 1.36 9.42
N ARG A 134 -33.02 2.70 9.35
CA ARG A 134 -34.21 3.43 9.77
C ARG A 134 -35.30 2.91 8.84
N ASN A 135 -36.17 2.04 9.37
CA ASN A 135 -37.42 1.73 8.73
C ASN A 135 -38.09 3.08 8.51
N LEU A 136 -38.08 3.56 7.27
CA LEU A 136 -38.97 4.61 6.84
C LEU A 136 -40.37 4.02 7.02
N ARG A 137 -41.03 4.42 8.10
CA ARG A 137 -42.49 4.38 8.20
C ARG A 137 -43.04 5.47 7.29
#